data_AF-A0AAU5LKG3-F1
#
_entry.id   AF-A0AAU5LKG3-F1
#
_cell.length_a   1.000
_cell.length_b   1.000
_cell.length_c   1.000
_cell.angle_alpha   90.00
_cell.angle_beta   90.00
_cell.angle_gamma   90.00
#
_symmetry.space_group_name_H-M   'P 1'
#
loop_
_entity.id
_entity.type
_entity.pdbx_description
1 polymer ?
#
loop_
_entity_poly.entity_id
_entity_poly.type
_entity_poly.pdbx_seq_one_letter_code
_entity_poly.pdbx_strand_id
1 'polypeptide(L)'
;MTSLSEYHQRLPYGERVPVDPMLESPFFPFEGDIQVKPLAEPVLPEPPRAGEEGGHPCHSCSEPERDVIWRDDQWRLLAGLEPTGLPMMALLVPNEHYRLDNLPPELLATLGPMLQRTTEAVRRIDSVARCHFNRWGDGGSHFHVWFLARPLGQMQLRGPMIAAWSDLLPALPDEEFRANARTVATALAEISGEPRGAAA
;
A
#
# COMPACT_ATOMS: atom_id res chain seq x y z
N MET A 1 -21.51 -12.88 4.05
CA MET A 1 -22.16 -13.04 5.37
C MET A 1 -23.29 -12.02 5.46
N THR A 2 -24.47 -12.40 5.95
CA THR A 2 -25.68 -11.53 5.90
C THR A 2 -26.19 -11.10 7.28
N SER A 3 -25.46 -11.39 8.36
CA SER A 3 -25.87 -11.05 9.73
C SER A 3 -24.67 -10.65 10.59
N LEU A 4 -24.92 -9.76 11.56
CA LEU A 4 -23.94 -9.31 12.55
C LEU A 4 -23.57 -10.43 13.54
N SER A 5 -22.29 -10.55 13.85
CA SER A 5 -21.77 -11.49 14.86
C SER A 5 -21.78 -10.89 16.26
N GLU A 6 -21.53 -11.70 17.30
CA GLU A 6 -21.38 -11.22 18.68
C GLU A 6 -20.31 -10.11 18.82
N TYR A 7 -19.23 -10.18 18.03
CA TYR A 7 -18.22 -9.12 18.01
C TYR A 7 -18.84 -7.78 17.63
N HIS A 8 -19.66 -7.77 16.57
CA HIS A 8 -20.36 -6.57 16.12
C HIS A 8 -21.31 -6.03 17.19
N GLN A 9 -21.95 -6.90 17.99
CA GLN A 9 -22.87 -6.48 19.06
C GLN A 9 -22.16 -5.79 20.23
N ARG A 10 -20.84 -5.96 20.38
CA ARG A 10 -20.04 -5.32 21.45
C ARG A 10 -19.51 -3.94 21.08
N LEU A 11 -19.68 -3.51 19.82
CA LEU A 11 -19.17 -2.24 19.34
C LEU A 11 -20.11 -1.08 19.74
N PRO A 12 -19.58 0.09 20.14
CA PRO A 12 -20.39 1.21 20.64
C PRO A 12 -20.93 2.06 19.48
N TYR A 13 -21.83 1.48 18.66
CA TYR A 13 -22.41 2.17 17.51
C TYR A 13 -23.15 3.44 17.91
N GLY A 14 -22.99 4.50 17.12
CA GLY A 14 -23.58 5.81 17.39
C GLY A 14 -22.87 6.61 18.48
N GLU A 15 -21.96 6.00 19.25
CA GLU A 15 -21.19 6.67 20.29
C GLU A 15 -19.80 7.10 19.80
N ARG A 16 -19.19 8.04 20.52
CA ARG A 16 -17.79 8.42 20.34
C ARG A 16 -16.93 7.64 21.31
N VAL A 17 -15.89 7.00 20.80
CA VAL A 17 -14.85 6.40 21.63
C VAL A 17 -13.79 7.43 22.03
N PRO A 18 -13.15 7.31 23.21
CA PRO A 18 -12.10 8.24 23.63
C PRO A 18 -10.91 8.24 22.66
N VAL A 19 -10.35 9.42 22.39
CA VAL A 19 -9.18 9.61 21.52
C VAL A 19 -7.85 9.53 22.29
N ASP A 20 -7.89 9.66 23.61
CA ASP A 20 -6.72 9.82 24.48
C ASP A 20 -5.62 8.77 24.23
N PRO A 21 -5.92 7.46 24.05
CA PRO A 21 -4.88 6.46 23.78
C PRO A 21 -4.08 6.72 22.50
N MET A 22 -4.67 7.41 21.51
CA MET A 22 -3.97 7.82 20.30
C MET A 22 -3.18 9.12 20.52
N LEU A 23 -3.74 10.11 21.20
CA LEU A 23 -3.05 11.39 21.46
C LEU A 23 -1.83 11.21 22.37
N GLU A 24 -1.87 10.27 23.30
CA GLU A 24 -0.72 9.93 24.15
C GLU A 24 0.36 9.12 23.40
N SER A 25 0.06 8.62 22.19
CA SER A 25 0.99 7.84 21.40
C SER A 25 2.02 8.73 20.70
N PRO A 26 3.33 8.48 20.89
CA PRO A 26 4.38 9.24 20.20
C PRO A 26 4.45 9.01 18.68
N PHE A 27 3.56 8.18 18.11
CA PHE A 27 3.51 7.89 16.66
C PHE A 27 2.26 8.44 15.99
N PHE A 28 1.32 8.98 16.77
CA PHE A 28 0.13 9.61 16.23
C PHE A 28 0.49 11.03 15.77
N PRO A 29 0.18 11.41 14.52
CA PRO A 29 0.69 12.65 13.93
C PRO A 29 -0.16 13.88 14.27
N PHE A 30 -1.21 13.74 15.07
CA PHE A 30 -2.17 14.80 15.34
C PHE A 30 -2.11 15.25 16.80
N GLU A 31 -2.17 16.56 16.99
CA GLU A 31 -2.29 17.23 18.28
C GLU A 31 -3.53 18.13 18.28
N GLY A 32 -3.95 18.59 19.46
CA GLY A 32 -5.06 19.53 19.63
C GLY A 32 -6.41 18.86 19.91
N ASP A 33 -7.50 19.61 19.71
CA ASP A 33 -8.86 19.17 20.00
C ASP A 33 -9.39 18.25 18.88
N ILE A 34 -8.89 17.02 18.86
CA ILE A 34 -9.28 15.96 17.93
C ILE A 34 -10.41 15.13 18.53
N GLN A 35 -11.43 14.83 17.73
CA GLN A 35 -12.53 13.97 18.13
C GLN A 35 -12.66 12.77 17.21
N VAL A 36 -12.81 11.58 17.79
CA VAL A 36 -13.17 10.38 17.02
C VAL A 36 -14.60 10.54 16.49
N LYS A 37 -14.79 10.30 15.18
CA LYS A 37 -16.12 10.29 14.57
C LYS A 37 -17.00 9.23 15.24
N PRO A 38 -18.31 9.45 15.41
CA PRO A 38 -19.21 8.41 15.89
C PRO A 38 -19.08 7.15 15.02
N LEU A 39 -19.02 5.98 15.65
CA LEU A 39 -18.90 4.72 14.90
C LEU A 39 -20.21 4.47 14.15
N ALA A 40 -20.14 4.47 12.81
CA ALA A 40 -21.29 4.22 11.95
C ALA A 40 -21.76 2.76 12.04
N GLU A 41 -23.03 2.53 11.71
CA GLU A 41 -23.56 1.19 11.55
C GLU A 41 -22.88 0.45 10.39
N PRO A 42 -22.69 -0.88 10.49
CA PRO A 42 -22.10 -1.68 9.43
C PRO A 42 -23.03 -1.78 8.21
N VAL A 43 -22.45 -1.71 7.01
CA VAL A 43 -23.16 -1.91 5.74
C VAL A 43 -23.10 -3.37 5.33
N LEU A 44 -24.26 -4.02 5.17
CA LEU A 44 -24.37 -5.42 4.76
C LEU A 44 -25.41 -5.59 3.62
N PRO A 45 -25.08 -6.30 2.53
CA PRO A 45 -23.75 -6.79 2.19
C PRO A 45 -22.78 -5.62 1.92
N GLU A 46 -21.48 -5.87 2.08
CA GLU A 46 -20.47 -4.90 1.68
C GLU A 46 -20.57 -4.61 0.16
N PRO A 47 -20.38 -3.36 -0.28
CA PRO A 47 -20.29 -3.04 -1.70
C PRO A 47 -19.15 -3.83 -2.37
N PRO A 48 -19.32 -4.31 -3.62
CA PRO A 48 -18.28 -5.06 -4.31
C PRO A 48 -17.07 -4.18 -4.61
N ARG A 49 -15.87 -4.73 -4.43
CA ARG A 49 -14.61 -4.06 -4.78
C ARG A 49 -14.43 -4.01 -6.30
N ALA A 50 -13.53 -3.15 -6.78
CA ALA A 50 -13.16 -3.17 -8.19
C ALA A 50 -12.58 -4.53 -8.60
N GLY A 51 -13.11 -5.14 -9.65
CA GLY A 51 -12.77 -6.48 -10.13
C GLY A 51 -13.56 -7.62 -9.48
N GLU A 52 -14.49 -7.35 -8.57
CA GLU A 52 -15.49 -8.32 -8.11
C GLU A 52 -16.77 -8.24 -8.96
N GLU A 53 -17.59 -9.28 -8.90
CA GLU A 53 -18.89 -9.31 -9.58
C GLU A 53 -19.78 -8.14 -9.10
N GLY A 54 -20.36 -7.39 -10.03
CA GLY A 54 -21.14 -6.19 -9.73
C GLY A 54 -20.32 -4.95 -9.34
N GLY A 55 -19.00 -5.06 -9.22
CA GLY A 55 -18.10 -3.94 -8.98
C GLY A 55 -17.62 -3.25 -10.25
N HIS A 56 -16.86 -2.17 -10.09
CA HIS A 56 -16.16 -1.52 -11.22
C HIS A 56 -15.12 -2.46 -11.85
N PRO A 57 -14.72 -2.26 -13.12
CA PRO A 57 -13.64 -3.03 -13.73
C PRO A 57 -12.35 -2.98 -12.92
N CYS A 58 -11.59 -4.08 -12.92
CA CYS A 58 -10.28 -4.11 -12.27
C CYS A 58 -9.31 -3.16 -12.99
N HIS A 59 -8.81 -2.15 -12.27
CA HIS A 59 -7.91 -1.15 -12.84
C HIS A 59 -6.59 -1.77 -13.34
N SER A 60 -5.95 -2.62 -12.52
CA SER A 60 -4.70 -3.31 -12.88
C SER A 60 -4.83 -4.22 -14.10
N CYS A 61 -6.03 -4.71 -14.42
CA CYS A 61 -6.28 -5.49 -15.63
C CYS A 61 -6.60 -4.61 -16.84
N SER A 62 -7.32 -3.51 -16.60
CA SER A 62 -7.77 -2.60 -17.66
C SER A 62 -6.62 -1.74 -18.21
N GLU A 63 -5.67 -1.38 -17.35
CA GLU A 63 -4.53 -0.53 -17.69
C GLU A 63 -3.22 -1.17 -17.20
N PRO A 64 -2.77 -2.29 -17.81
CA PRO A 64 -1.75 -3.15 -17.22
C PRO A 64 -0.34 -2.56 -17.19
N GLU A 65 -0.05 -1.55 -17.98
CA GLU A 65 1.25 -0.87 -18.03
C GLU A 65 1.22 0.50 -17.33
N ARG A 66 0.05 0.92 -16.84
CA ARG A 66 -0.09 2.18 -16.13
C ARG A 66 0.72 2.13 -14.84
N ASP A 67 1.55 3.14 -14.64
CA ASP A 67 2.38 3.35 -13.44
C ASP A 67 3.42 2.26 -13.17
N VAL A 68 3.59 1.30 -14.09
CA VAL A 68 4.55 0.22 -13.93
C VAL A 68 5.96 0.76 -14.08
N ILE A 69 6.80 0.51 -13.07
CA ILE A 69 8.22 0.87 -13.05
C ILE A 69 9.14 -0.33 -13.25
N TRP A 70 8.66 -1.54 -12.98
CA TRP A 70 9.40 -2.78 -13.19
C TRP A 70 8.44 -3.95 -13.43
N ARG A 71 8.83 -4.92 -14.25
CA ARG A 71 8.03 -6.12 -14.52
C ARG A 71 8.93 -7.33 -14.83
N ASP A 72 8.53 -8.50 -14.35
CA ASP A 72 9.02 -9.79 -14.82
C ASP A 72 7.85 -10.69 -15.30
N ASP A 73 8.12 -11.98 -15.49
CA ASP A 73 7.15 -12.95 -16.00
C ASP A 73 5.91 -13.08 -15.11
N GLN A 74 6.04 -12.87 -13.80
CA GLN A 74 4.99 -13.15 -12.81
C GLN A 74 4.47 -11.90 -12.12
N TRP A 75 5.33 -10.92 -11.87
CA TRP A 75 5.06 -9.76 -11.04
C TRP A 75 5.35 -8.46 -11.79
N ARG A 76 4.72 -7.39 -11.32
CA ARG A 76 5.04 -6.02 -11.69
C ARG A 76 4.97 -5.11 -10.47
N LEU A 77 5.83 -4.10 -10.45
CA LEU A 77 5.90 -3.08 -9.43
C LEU A 77 5.40 -1.77 -10.02
N LEU A 78 4.40 -1.17 -9.38
CA LEU A 78 3.84 0.13 -9.74
C LEU A 78 4.38 1.18 -8.76
N ALA A 79 4.77 2.35 -9.26
CA ALA A 79 4.98 3.54 -8.43
C ALA A 79 3.77 4.44 -8.64
N GLY A 80 3.05 4.83 -7.58
CA GLY A 80 1.76 5.53 -7.72
C GLY A 80 1.78 6.72 -8.69
N LEU A 81 0.61 7.06 -9.27
CA LEU A 81 0.43 8.11 -10.29
C LEU A 81 1.08 9.45 -9.93
N GLU A 82 0.99 9.81 -8.66
CA GLU A 82 1.39 11.12 -8.15
C GLU A 82 2.44 10.95 -7.05
N PRO A 83 3.43 11.84 -6.99
CA PRO A 83 4.39 11.85 -5.90
C PRO A 83 3.67 11.99 -4.56
N THR A 84 4.05 11.16 -3.60
CA THR A 84 3.55 11.27 -2.22
C THR A 84 4.57 11.98 -1.35
N GLY A 85 4.25 12.21 -0.08
CA GLY A 85 5.22 12.74 0.88
C GLY A 85 6.30 11.77 1.35
N LEU A 86 6.32 10.53 0.83
CA LEU A 86 7.36 9.53 1.13
C LEU A 86 8.35 9.41 -0.04
N PRO A 87 9.63 9.06 0.23
CA PRO A 87 10.64 8.77 -0.79
C PRO A 87 10.16 7.79 -1.88
N MET A 88 9.35 6.82 -1.49
CA MET A 88 8.72 5.86 -2.39
C MET A 88 7.47 5.25 -1.73
N MET A 89 6.42 5.14 -2.54
CA MET A 89 5.29 4.27 -2.28
C MET A 89 5.08 3.39 -3.52
N ALA A 90 5.07 2.07 -3.33
CA ALA A 90 5.01 1.12 -4.43
C ALA A 90 3.98 0.02 -4.20
N LEU A 91 3.48 -0.53 -5.30
CA LEU A 91 2.52 -1.65 -5.32
C LEU A 91 3.11 -2.82 -6.08
N LEU A 92 3.38 -3.93 -5.38
CA LEU A 92 3.69 -5.20 -6.03
C LEU A 92 2.39 -5.93 -6.33
N VAL A 93 2.16 -6.28 -7.59
CA VAL A 93 0.97 -7.01 -8.04
C VAL A 93 1.38 -8.15 -8.99
N PRO A 94 0.64 -9.26 -9.05
CA PRO A 94 0.84 -10.26 -10.08
C PRO A 94 0.39 -9.71 -11.43
N ASN A 95 0.97 -10.22 -12.51
CA ASN A 95 0.59 -9.85 -13.87
C ASN A 95 -0.87 -10.24 -14.16
N GLU A 96 -1.29 -11.41 -13.70
CA GLU A 96 -2.65 -11.93 -13.85
C GLU A 96 -3.58 -11.50 -12.71
N HIS A 97 -4.90 -11.59 -12.94
CA HIS A 97 -5.90 -11.27 -11.94
C HIS A 97 -6.03 -12.40 -10.91
N TYR A 98 -5.33 -12.25 -9.79
CA TYR A 98 -5.51 -13.09 -8.63
C TYR A 98 -6.01 -12.28 -7.44
N ARG A 99 -6.75 -12.95 -6.58
CA ARG A 99 -7.05 -12.57 -5.20
C ARG A 99 -6.20 -13.44 -4.29
N LEU A 100 -6.09 -13.09 -3.01
CA LEU A 100 -5.33 -13.92 -2.07
C LEU A 100 -5.90 -15.35 -1.93
N ASP A 101 -7.22 -15.50 -2.01
CA ASP A 101 -7.92 -16.79 -1.85
C ASP A 101 -7.86 -17.70 -3.10
N ASN A 102 -7.43 -17.18 -4.25
CA ASN A 102 -7.25 -17.96 -5.47
C ASN A 102 -5.85 -17.83 -6.08
N LEU A 103 -4.88 -17.25 -5.36
CA LEU A 103 -3.50 -17.13 -5.80
C LEU A 103 -2.88 -18.54 -5.87
N PRO A 104 -2.30 -18.96 -7.02
CA PRO A 104 -1.73 -20.30 -7.14
C PRO A 104 -0.59 -20.51 -6.14
N PRO A 105 -0.49 -21.69 -5.48
CA PRO A 105 0.54 -21.95 -4.48
C PRO A 105 1.97 -21.71 -4.98
N GLU A 106 2.25 -22.03 -6.24
CA GLU A 106 3.53 -21.80 -6.90
C GLU A 106 3.87 -20.31 -7.03
N LEU A 107 2.87 -19.46 -7.35
CA LEU A 107 3.04 -18.02 -7.41
C LEU A 107 3.16 -17.44 -6.00
N LEU A 108 2.34 -17.90 -5.05
CA LEU A 108 2.42 -17.50 -3.64
C LEU A 108 3.80 -17.81 -3.03
N ALA A 109 4.42 -18.94 -3.41
CA ALA A 109 5.77 -19.29 -2.97
C ALA A 109 6.84 -18.26 -3.39
N THR A 110 6.61 -17.52 -4.48
CA THR A 110 7.50 -16.44 -4.94
C THR A 110 7.30 -15.11 -4.21
N LEU A 111 6.20 -14.95 -3.45
CA LEU A 111 5.91 -13.70 -2.74
C LEU A 111 6.99 -13.37 -1.70
N GLY A 112 7.45 -14.34 -0.90
CA GLY A 112 8.50 -14.11 0.11
C GLY A 112 9.78 -13.52 -0.47
N PRO A 113 10.38 -14.13 -1.51
CA PRO A 113 11.49 -13.54 -2.27
C PRO A 113 11.20 -12.14 -2.81
N MET A 114 10.00 -11.90 -3.35
CA MET A 114 9.63 -10.57 -3.86
C MET A 114 9.48 -9.52 -2.76
N LEU A 115 8.97 -9.88 -1.57
CA LEU A 115 8.94 -8.99 -0.42
C LEU A 115 10.35 -8.54 -0.01
N GLN A 116 11.29 -9.49 0.03
CA GLN A 116 12.68 -9.20 0.35
C GLN A 116 13.34 -8.33 -0.74
N ARG A 117 13.27 -8.74 -2.01
CA ARG A 117 13.89 -8.03 -3.13
C ARG A 117 13.37 -6.59 -3.25
N THR A 118 12.05 -6.41 -3.17
CA THR A 118 11.43 -5.07 -3.27
C THR A 118 11.83 -4.19 -2.09
N THR A 119 11.87 -4.75 -0.87
CA THR A 119 12.34 -4.04 0.33
C THR A 119 13.79 -3.57 0.18
N GLU A 120 14.69 -4.43 -0.29
CA GLU A 120 16.10 -4.07 -0.48
C GLU A 120 16.30 -3.10 -1.63
N ALA A 121 15.53 -3.21 -2.72
CA ALA A 121 15.54 -2.25 -3.82
C ALA A 121 15.09 -0.85 -3.37
N VAL A 122 14.01 -0.75 -2.59
CA VAL A 122 13.54 0.51 -1.98
C VAL A 122 14.61 1.12 -1.05
N ARG A 123 15.35 0.29 -0.32
CA ARG A 123 16.45 0.73 0.54
C ARG A 123 17.71 1.17 -0.21
N ARG A 124 17.76 1.05 -1.54
CA ARG A 124 18.82 1.66 -2.37
C ARG A 124 18.65 3.17 -2.54
N ILE A 125 17.49 3.72 -2.19
CA ILE A 125 17.29 5.18 -2.15
C ILE A 125 18.05 5.71 -0.93
N ASP A 126 19.01 6.63 -1.13
CA ASP A 126 19.93 7.12 -0.08
C ASP A 126 19.20 7.69 1.15
N SER A 127 18.04 8.31 0.94
CA SER A 127 17.23 8.90 2.01
C SER A 127 16.39 7.88 2.79
N VAL A 128 16.49 6.57 2.50
CA VAL A 128 15.61 5.52 3.07
C VAL A 128 16.36 4.57 4.00
N ALA A 129 15.86 4.39 5.23
CA ALA A 129 16.43 3.44 6.19
C ALA A 129 15.68 2.11 6.31
N ARG A 130 14.36 2.16 6.13
CA ARG A 130 13.45 1.02 6.32
C ARG A 130 12.36 1.06 5.27
N CYS A 131 11.85 -0.10 4.88
CA CYS A 131 10.64 -0.22 4.07
C CYS A 131 9.61 -0.98 4.89
N HIS A 132 8.41 -0.43 5.02
CA HIS A 132 7.25 -1.16 5.52
C HIS A 132 6.54 -1.84 4.35
N PHE A 133 5.89 -2.97 4.59
CA PHE A 133 4.95 -3.53 3.63
C PHE A 133 3.64 -3.92 4.31
N ASN A 134 2.52 -3.74 3.61
CA ASN A 134 1.18 -3.98 4.12
C ASN A 134 0.27 -4.52 3.03
N ARG A 135 -0.76 -5.27 3.41
CA ARG A 135 -1.89 -5.61 2.54
C ARG A 135 -3.13 -4.89 3.04
N TRP A 136 -3.61 -3.93 2.26
CA TRP A 136 -4.93 -3.32 2.43
C TRP A 136 -5.87 -3.86 1.36
N GLY A 137 -7.09 -4.22 1.75
CA GLY A 137 -7.94 -5.11 0.96
C GLY A 137 -9.09 -4.43 0.24
N ASP A 138 -9.30 -3.15 0.47
CA ASP A 138 -10.65 -2.60 0.41
C ASP A 138 -10.97 -1.93 -0.93
N GLY A 139 -9.96 -1.55 -1.71
CA GLY A 139 -10.14 -0.86 -3.00
C GLY A 139 -10.34 -1.77 -4.22
N GLY A 140 -9.68 -2.93 -4.29
CA GLY A 140 -9.72 -3.82 -5.46
C GLY A 140 -9.45 -5.29 -5.14
N SER A 141 -10.00 -6.18 -5.95
CA SER A 141 -9.83 -7.64 -5.82
C SER A 141 -8.45 -8.14 -6.25
N HIS A 142 -7.77 -7.42 -7.14
CA HIS A 142 -6.43 -7.75 -7.60
C HIS A 142 -5.44 -7.74 -6.42
N PHE A 143 -4.73 -8.85 -6.23
CA PHE A 143 -3.80 -9.06 -5.16
C PHE A 143 -2.67 -8.04 -5.24
N HIS A 144 -2.42 -7.34 -4.14
CA HIS A 144 -1.37 -6.34 -4.11
C HIS A 144 -0.76 -6.23 -2.71
N VAL A 145 0.51 -5.85 -2.69
CA VAL A 145 1.25 -5.52 -1.48
C VAL A 145 1.83 -4.12 -1.60
N TRP A 146 1.51 -3.27 -0.64
CA TRP A 146 2.06 -1.92 -0.52
C TRP A 146 3.47 -1.99 0.05
N PHE A 147 4.34 -1.12 -0.44
CA PHE A 147 5.67 -0.83 0.11
C PHE A 147 5.77 0.66 0.41
N LEU A 148 6.14 1.03 1.63
CA LEU A 148 6.24 2.41 2.09
C LEU A 148 7.66 2.68 2.61
N ALA A 149 8.38 3.56 1.91
CA ALA A 149 9.76 3.90 2.25
C ALA A 149 9.81 4.86 3.42
N ARG A 150 10.36 4.41 4.55
CA ARG A 150 10.54 5.24 5.74
C ARG A 150 11.89 5.98 5.66
N PRO A 151 11.87 7.33 5.69
CA PRO A 151 13.09 8.12 5.63
C PRO A 151 14.09 7.79 6.75
N LEU A 152 15.37 7.94 6.43
CA LEU A 152 16.48 7.80 7.37
C LEU A 152 16.32 8.76 8.55
N GLY A 153 16.47 8.24 9.76
CA GLY A 153 16.34 9.02 11.00
C GLY A 153 14.91 9.42 11.39
N GLN A 154 13.92 9.30 10.50
CA GLN A 154 12.57 9.81 10.75
C GLN A 154 11.73 8.83 11.59
N MET A 155 11.93 8.87 12.90
CA MET A 155 11.32 7.92 13.85
C MET A 155 9.82 8.12 14.10
N GLN A 156 9.26 9.30 13.78
CA GLN A 156 7.81 9.55 13.85
C GLN A 156 7.03 8.77 12.77
N LEU A 157 7.68 8.44 11.64
CA LEU A 157 7.11 7.69 10.53
C LEU A 157 7.14 6.16 10.76
N ARG A 158 7.27 5.70 12.01
CA ARG A 158 7.30 4.27 12.32
C ARG A 158 5.90 3.68 12.42
N GLY A 159 5.73 2.46 11.92
CA GLY A 159 4.51 1.69 12.14
C GLY A 159 3.33 2.21 11.31
N PRO A 160 2.09 1.95 11.76
CA PRO A 160 0.90 2.08 10.91
C PRO A 160 0.60 3.52 10.47
N MET A 161 1.05 4.53 11.21
CA MET A 161 0.80 5.94 10.89
C MET A 161 1.64 6.49 9.73
N ILE A 162 2.56 5.71 9.15
CA ILE A 162 3.33 6.15 7.99
C ILE A 162 2.43 6.46 6.77
N ALA A 163 1.29 5.77 6.63
CA ALA A 163 0.32 6.07 5.57
C ALA A 163 -0.28 7.47 5.77
N ALA A 164 -0.70 7.81 6.99
CA ALA A 164 -1.20 9.15 7.30
C ALA A 164 -0.11 10.22 7.09
N TRP A 165 1.14 9.94 7.50
CA TRP A 165 2.25 10.86 7.22
C TRP A 165 2.49 11.06 5.72
N SER A 166 2.30 10.03 4.89
CA SER A 166 2.43 10.15 3.44
C SER A 166 1.46 11.16 2.84
N ASP A 167 0.25 11.24 3.40
CA ASP A 167 -0.80 12.17 2.95
C ASP A 167 -0.61 13.59 3.51
N LEU A 168 0.05 13.70 4.67
CA LEU A 168 0.28 14.98 5.36
C LEU A 168 1.54 15.71 4.90
N LEU A 169 2.58 14.97 4.49
CA LEU A 169 3.85 15.54 4.05
C LEU A 169 3.72 16.10 2.63
N PRO A 170 4.48 17.17 2.28
CA PRO A 170 4.51 17.69 0.93
C PRO A 170 4.95 16.61 -0.07
N ALA A 171 4.27 16.54 -1.21
CA ALA A 171 4.63 15.66 -2.31
C ALA A 171 6.08 15.89 -2.76
N LEU A 172 6.79 14.82 -3.11
CA LEU A 172 8.12 14.93 -3.71
C LEU A 172 8.08 15.72 -5.03
N PRO A 173 9.15 16.44 -5.38
CA PRO A 173 9.33 16.93 -6.73
C PRO A 173 9.32 15.78 -7.74
N ASP A 174 8.68 15.98 -8.90
CA ASP A 174 8.55 14.95 -9.96
C ASP A 174 9.90 14.33 -10.36
N GLU A 175 10.95 15.12 -10.45
CA GLU A 175 12.28 14.65 -10.84
C GLU A 175 12.86 13.70 -9.78
N GLU A 176 12.70 14.02 -8.49
CA GLU A 176 13.13 13.17 -7.38
C GLU A 176 12.30 11.88 -7.33
N PHE A 177 10.99 11.97 -7.49
CA PHE A 177 10.11 10.80 -7.60
C PHE A 177 10.55 9.85 -8.72
N ARG A 178 10.80 10.38 -9.93
CA ARG A 178 11.27 9.57 -11.07
C ARG A 178 12.67 9.00 -10.84
N ALA A 179 13.56 9.74 -10.19
CA ALA A 179 14.89 9.24 -9.83
C ALA A 179 14.80 8.06 -8.85
N ASN A 180 13.95 8.17 -7.83
CA ASN A 180 13.71 7.09 -6.87
C ASN A 180 13.09 5.86 -7.56
N ALA A 181 12.11 6.05 -8.44
CA ALA A 181 11.52 4.98 -9.23
C ALA A 181 12.56 4.23 -10.10
N ARG A 182 13.46 4.97 -10.78
CA ARG A 182 14.59 4.39 -11.54
C ARG A 182 15.50 3.57 -10.63
N THR A 183 15.93 4.12 -9.49
CA THR A 183 16.79 3.42 -8.53
C THR A 183 16.19 2.07 -8.11
N VAL A 184 14.89 2.04 -7.77
CA VAL A 184 14.20 0.81 -7.37
C VAL A 184 14.08 -0.18 -8.53
N ALA A 185 13.67 0.27 -9.71
CA ALA A 185 13.50 -0.58 -10.87
C ALA A 185 14.83 -1.20 -11.34
N THR A 186 15.91 -0.40 -11.39
CA THR A 186 17.25 -0.88 -11.73
C THR A 186 17.73 -1.92 -10.72
N ALA A 187 17.54 -1.68 -9.42
CA ALA A 187 17.94 -2.64 -8.39
C ALA A 187 17.17 -3.96 -8.48
N LEU A 188 15.89 -3.95 -8.87
CA LEU A 188 15.13 -5.18 -9.12
C LEU A 188 15.63 -5.95 -10.36
N ALA A 189 15.96 -5.20 -11.42
CA ALA A 189 16.48 -5.71 -12.68
C ALA A 189 17.89 -6.33 -12.58
N GLU A 190 18.65 -6.05 -11.50
CA GLU A 190 19.91 -6.77 -11.20
C GLU A 190 19.69 -8.30 -11.03
N ILE A 191 18.46 -8.73 -10.71
CA ILE A 191 18.09 -10.13 -10.45
C ILE A 191 17.17 -10.70 -11.53
N SER A 192 16.08 -10.01 -11.86
CA SER A 192 15.11 -10.45 -12.89
C SER A 192 14.27 -9.29 -13.40
N GLY A 193 13.59 -9.52 -14.52
CA GLY A 193 12.68 -8.55 -15.12
C GLY A 193 13.42 -7.33 -15.68
N GLU A 194 12.66 -6.30 -15.97
CA GLU A 194 13.17 -5.10 -16.63
C GLU A 194 12.43 -3.84 -16.15
N PRO A 195 13.13 -2.69 -16.14
CA PRO A 195 12.48 -1.40 -15.90
C PRO A 195 11.38 -1.09 -16.93
N ARG A 196 10.43 -0.26 -16.53
CA ARG A 196 9.24 0.10 -17.30
C ARG A 196 8.88 1.57 -17.07
N GLY A 197 8.09 2.13 -17.98
CA GLY A 197 7.45 3.44 -17.81
C GLY A 197 8.45 4.55 -17.44
N ALA A 198 8.16 5.28 -16.36
CA ALA A 198 9.00 6.38 -15.88
C ALA A 198 10.40 5.96 -15.36
N ALA A 199 10.63 4.64 -15.23
CA ALA A 199 11.87 4.06 -14.78
C ALA A 199 12.72 3.40 -15.90
N ALA A 200 12.21 3.36 -17.13
CA ALA A 200 12.93 2.86 -18.32
C ALA A 200 13.94 3.89 -18.87
#